data_AF-A0A6M1R568-F1
#
_entry.id   AF-A0A6M1R568-F1
#
_cell.length_a   1.000
_cell.length_b   1.000
_cell.length_c   1.000
_cell.angle_alpha   90.00
_cell.angle_beta   90.00
_cell.angle_gamma   90.00
#
_symmetry.space_group_name_H-M   'P 1'
#
loop_
_entity.id
_entity.type
_entity.pdbx_description
1 polymer ?
#
loop_
_entity_poly.entity_id
_entity_poly.type
_entity_poly.pdbx_seq_one_letter_code
_entity_poly.pdbx_strand_id
1 'polypeptide(L)'
;MNDETLHAYLQHHWAGATAGVAMFRRVGRSHSDTDVASRVRRLAAEVNEDRETLRQIIVATGATPSRIGATTGRAVEFVGRFKPNGRVVRRSPLSDLFELEALRDAVAAKRAGWQLLHAATEDDVRIDRQQLEELIRRADDQLGRLEDLHLRVGRTVIGA
;
A
#
# COMPACT_ATOMS: atom_id res chain seq x y z
N MET A 1 11.67 22.97 -8.39
CA MET A 1 10.88 21.83 -8.88
C MET A 1 9.72 22.36 -9.70
N ASN A 2 9.26 21.65 -10.76
CA ASN A 2 8.03 22.04 -11.48
C ASN A 2 6.82 21.49 -10.71
N ASP A 3 5.94 22.39 -10.25
CA ASP A 3 4.71 22.03 -9.51
C ASP A 3 3.81 21.09 -10.32
N GLU A 4 3.78 21.21 -11.66
CA GLU A 4 3.02 20.31 -12.52
C GLU A 4 3.50 18.84 -12.40
N THR A 5 4.82 18.64 -12.40
CA THR A 5 5.43 17.31 -12.27
C THR A 5 5.22 16.74 -10.86
N LEU A 6 5.37 17.57 -9.83
CA LEU A 6 5.10 17.18 -8.44
C LEU A 6 3.64 16.77 -8.26
N HIS A 7 2.69 17.57 -8.77
CA HIS A 7 1.27 17.26 -8.67
C HIS A 7 0.93 15.97 -9.41
N ALA A 8 1.40 15.80 -10.65
CA ALA A 8 1.18 14.56 -11.40
C ALA A 8 1.69 13.33 -10.65
N TYR A 9 2.88 13.44 -10.05
CA TYR A 9 3.47 12.41 -9.22
C TYR A 9 2.62 12.07 -7.99
N LEU A 10 2.19 13.09 -7.24
CA LEU A 10 1.34 12.91 -6.06
C LEU A 10 -0.03 12.30 -6.42
N GLN A 11 -0.60 12.63 -7.59
CA GLN A 11 -1.85 12.02 -8.06
C GLN A 11 -1.68 10.53 -8.38
N HIS A 12 -0.55 10.15 -8.99
CA HIS A 12 -0.24 8.74 -9.23
C HIS A 12 -0.14 7.96 -7.91
N HIS A 13 0.59 8.51 -6.94
CA HIS A 13 0.70 7.92 -5.61
C HIS A 13 -0.64 7.90 -4.85
N TRP A 14 -1.51 8.90 -5.03
CA TRP A 14 -2.85 8.91 -4.43
C TRP A 14 -3.72 7.75 -4.92
N ALA A 15 -3.69 7.48 -6.24
CA ALA A 15 -4.40 6.34 -6.82
C ALA A 15 -3.83 5.02 -6.30
N GLY A 16 -2.50 4.87 -6.28
CA GLY A 16 -1.82 3.69 -5.74
C GLY A 16 -2.13 3.44 -4.27
N ALA A 17 -2.06 4.47 -3.41
CA ALA A 17 -2.37 4.37 -1.99
C ALA A 17 -3.84 4.02 -1.75
N THR A 18 -4.77 4.57 -2.53
CA THR A 18 -6.20 4.23 -2.44
C THR A 18 -6.46 2.77 -2.81
N ALA A 19 -5.83 2.27 -3.88
CA ALA A 19 -5.90 0.86 -4.26
C ALA A 19 -5.27 -0.05 -3.18
N GLY A 20 -4.12 0.34 -2.63
CA GLY A 20 -3.43 -0.36 -1.54
C GLY A 20 -4.31 -0.51 -0.31
N VAL A 21 -4.92 0.57 0.19
CA VAL A 21 -5.83 0.51 1.34
C VAL A 21 -6.99 -0.45 1.09
N ALA A 22 -7.59 -0.42 -0.11
CA ALA A 22 -8.67 -1.34 -0.46
C ALA A 22 -8.20 -2.81 -0.46
N MET A 23 -6.97 -3.06 -0.92
CA MET A 23 -6.35 -4.38 -0.91
C MET A 23 -6.09 -4.88 0.51
N PHE A 24 -5.43 -4.10 1.36
CA PHE A 24 -5.21 -4.44 2.78
C PHE A 24 -6.52 -4.79 3.49
N ARG A 25 -7.56 -3.97 3.29
CA ARG A 25 -8.89 -4.23 3.84
C ARG A 25 -9.52 -5.52 3.31
N ARG A 26 -9.32 -5.84 2.02
CA ARG A 26 -9.81 -7.09 1.42
C ARG A 26 -9.12 -8.29 2.06
N VAL A 27 -7.79 -8.32 2.05
CA VAL A 27 -6.99 -9.41 2.62
C VAL A 27 -7.33 -9.60 4.10
N GLY A 28 -7.38 -8.51 4.88
CA GLY A 28 -7.76 -8.56 6.29
C GLY A 28 -9.18 -9.07 6.57
N ARG A 29 -10.08 -9.12 5.57
CA ARG A 29 -11.41 -9.75 5.70
C ARG A 29 -11.46 -11.19 5.20
N SER A 30 -10.64 -11.55 4.21
CA SER A 30 -10.79 -12.80 3.46
C SER A 30 -9.65 -13.81 3.62
N HIS A 31 -8.55 -13.44 4.29
CA HIS A 31 -7.43 -14.34 4.53
C HIS A 31 -7.88 -15.54 5.38
N SER A 32 -7.46 -16.77 5.02
CA SER A 32 -7.99 -18.00 5.64
C SER A 32 -7.51 -18.18 7.09
N ASP A 33 -6.29 -17.73 7.40
CA ASP A 33 -5.76 -17.68 8.76
C ASP A 33 -6.29 -16.42 9.50
N THR A 34 -6.96 -16.64 10.63
CA THR A 34 -7.62 -15.58 11.42
C THR A 34 -6.66 -14.67 12.18
N ASP A 35 -5.49 -15.15 12.61
CA ASP A 35 -4.45 -14.33 13.23
C ASP A 35 -3.80 -13.42 12.16
N VAL A 36 -3.48 -13.99 10.99
CA VAL A 36 -2.98 -13.21 9.85
C VAL A 36 -3.99 -12.14 9.44
N ALA A 37 -5.27 -12.51 9.29
CA ALA A 37 -6.34 -11.58 8.97
C ALA A 37 -6.43 -10.42 10.00
N SER A 38 -6.32 -10.74 11.29
CA SER A 38 -6.33 -9.74 12.38
C SER A 38 -5.16 -8.76 12.31
N ARG A 39 -3.94 -9.26 12.06
CA ARG A 39 -2.74 -8.44 11.89
C ARG A 39 -2.81 -7.56 10.65
N VAL A 40 -3.28 -8.11 9.52
CA VAL A 40 -3.48 -7.34 8.28
C VAL A 40 -4.53 -6.25 8.46
N ARG A 41 -5.59 -6.46 9.25
CA ARG A 41 -6.57 -5.39 9.55
C ARG A 41 -5.95 -4.21 10.31
N ARG A 42 -4.98 -4.47 11.21
CA ARG A 42 -4.24 -3.39 11.89
C ARG A 42 -3.36 -2.62 10.91
N LEU A 43 -2.59 -3.33 10.07
CA LEU A 43 -1.81 -2.72 9.00
C LEU A 43 -2.70 -1.92 8.02
N ALA A 44 -3.93 -2.37 7.75
CA ALA A 44 -4.87 -1.65 6.91
C ALA A 44 -5.28 -0.28 7.48
N ALA A 45 -5.32 -0.14 8.81
CA ALA A 45 -5.58 1.14 9.46
C ALA A 45 -4.38 2.07 9.31
N GLU A 46 -3.17 1.57 9.57
CA GLU A 46 -1.93 2.35 9.46
C GLU A 46 -1.64 2.81 8.03
N VAL A 47 -1.80 1.94 7.03
CA VAL A 47 -1.65 2.31 5.61
C VAL A 47 -2.71 3.33 5.20
N ASN A 48 -3.89 3.30 5.80
CA ASN A 48 -4.91 4.31 5.57
C ASN A 48 -4.57 5.66 6.20
N GLU A 49 -3.94 5.68 7.37
CA GLU A 49 -3.38 6.91 7.95
C GLU A 49 -2.29 7.49 7.05
N ASP A 50 -1.39 6.67 6.52
CA ASP A 50 -0.33 7.14 5.61
C ASP A 50 -0.91 7.74 4.32
N ARG A 51 -1.99 7.14 3.81
CA ARG A 51 -2.75 7.71 2.69
C ARG A 51 -3.40 9.04 3.05
N GLU A 52 -3.89 9.20 4.28
CA GLU A 52 -4.47 10.46 4.73
C GLU A 52 -3.39 11.54 4.86
N THR A 53 -2.18 11.19 5.29
CA THR A 53 -1.03 12.09 5.23
C THR A 53 -0.67 12.46 3.79
N LEU A 54 -0.69 11.52 2.84
CA LEU A 54 -0.54 11.83 1.41
C LEU A 54 -1.56 12.87 0.94
N ARG A 55 -2.81 12.73 1.38
CA ARG A 55 -3.90 13.67 1.07
C ARG A 55 -3.56 15.08 1.56
N GLN A 56 -2.99 15.20 2.75
CA GLN A 56 -2.59 16.47 3.34
C GLN A 56 -1.43 17.10 2.56
N ILE A 57 -0.42 16.31 2.16
CA ILE A 57 0.69 16.77 1.30
C ILE A 57 0.19 17.29 -0.04
N ILE A 58 -0.76 16.60 -0.68
CA ILE A 58 -1.39 17.05 -1.94
C ILE A 58 -2.04 18.43 -1.77
N VAL A 59 -2.77 18.62 -0.66
CA VAL A 59 -3.44 19.91 -0.38
C VAL A 59 -2.40 21.00 -0.07
N ALA A 60 -1.39 20.71 0.73
CA ALA A 60 -0.35 21.66 1.11
C ALA A 60 0.47 22.16 -0.09
N THR A 61 0.64 21.31 -1.10
CA THR A 61 1.33 21.65 -2.35
C THR A 61 0.44 22.35 -3.38
N GLY A 62 -0.82 22.65 -3.04
CA GLY A 62 -1.74 23.43 -3.88
C GLY A 62 -2.59 22.60 -4.86
N ALA A 63 -2.55 21.27 -4.76
CA ALA A 63 -3.38 20.37 -5.55
C ALA A 63 -4.58 19.85 -4.75
N THR A 64 -5.55 19.24 -5.44
CA THR A 64 -6.66 18.51 -4.81
C THR A 64 -6.55 17.02 -5.16
N PRO A 65 -6.71 16.10 -4.21
CA PRO A 65 -6.70 14.67 -4.52
C PRO A 65 -7.77 14.35 -5.57
N SER A 66 -7.36 13.71 -6.66
CA SER A 66 -8.27 13.38 -7.74
C SER A 66 -9.39 12.45 -7.25
N ARG A 67 -10.64 12.81 -7.58
CA ARG A 67 -11.82 11.96 -7.32
C ARG A 67 -11.92 10.78 -8.28
N ILE A 68 -11.31 10.93 -9.47
CA ILE A 68 -11.44 10.00 -10.62
C ILE A 68 -10.59 8.73 -10.41
N GLY A 69 -9.56 8.77 -9.57
CA GLY A 69 -8.69 7.61 -9.28
C GLY A 69 -9.32 6.52 -8.42
N ALA A 70 -10.49 6.74 -7.82
CA ALA A 70 -11.16 5.75 -6.98
C ALA A 70 -12.09 4.79 -7.76
N THR A 71 -12.51 5.14 -8.97
CA THR A 71 -13.59 4.43 -9.70
C THR A 71 -13.13 3.77 -11.00
N THR A 72 -12.17 4.34 -11.75
CA THR A 72 -11.73 3.76 -13.02
C THR A 72 -10.60 2.73 -12.85
N GLY A 73 -9.86 2.82 -11.74
CA GLY A 73 -8.77 1.92 -11.40
C GLY A 73 -9.15 0.90 -10.34
N ARG A 74 -9.91 -0.13 -10.70
CA ARG A 74 -9.45 -1.45 -10.23
C ARG A 74 -7.99 -1.50 -10.66
N ALA A 75 -7.07 -1.75 -9.75
CA ALA A 75 -5.67 -1.99 -10.11
C ALA A 75 -5.62 -3.15 -11.12
N VAL A 76 -5.79 -2.88 -12.42
CA VAL A 76 -5.85 -3.89 -13.49
C VAL A 76 -4.51 -4.61 -13.54
N GLU A 77 -3.43 -3.91 -13.22
CA GLU A 77 -2.09 -4.48 -13.19
C GLU A 77 -1.80 -5.29 -11.91
N PHE A 78 -2.35 -4.89 -10.75
CA PHE A 78 -2.08 -5.58 -9.49
C PHE A 78 -3.09 -6.70 -9.15
N VAL A 79 -4.32 -6.60 -9.63
CA VAL A 79 -5.39 -7.59 -9.41
C VAL A 79 -5.49 -8.56 -10.59
N GLY A 80 -4.98 -8.20 -11.77
CA GLY A 80 -5.03 -9.03 -12.98
C GLY A 80 -4.39 -10.41 -12.80
N ARG A 81 -3.32 -10.52 -11.99
CA ARG A 81 -2.65 -11.79 -11.67
C ARG A 81 -3.35 -12.64 -10.59
N PHE A 82 -4.29 -12.06 -9.84
CA PHE A 82 -4.90 -12.71 -8.65
C PHE A 82 -6.39 -13.02 -8.79
N LYS A 83 -6.95 -12.98 -10.00
CA LYS A 83 -8.27 -13.60 -10.21
C LYS A 83 -8.12 -15.11 -10.06
N PRO A 84 -8.73 -15.75 -9.04
CA PRO A 84 -8.94 -17.18 -9.13
C PRO A 84 -9.94 -17.34 -10.28
N ASN A 85 -9.52 -18.01 -11.34
CA ASN A 85 -10.40 -18.51 -12.40
C ASN A 85 -11.66 -19.06 -11.71
N GLY A 86 -12.83 -18.47 -11.98
CA GLY A 86 -14.06 -18.59 -11.18
C GLY A 86 -14.68 -19.99 -11.13
N ARG A 87 -13.95 -20.98 -10.62
CA ARG A 87 -14.32 -22.41 -10.59
C ARG A 87 -13.77 -23.18 -9.38
N VAL A 88 -13.34 -22.53 -8.29
CA VAL A 88 -12.88 -23.28 -7.11
C VAL A 88 -13.75 -22.97 -5.90
N VAL A 89 -14.45 -24.01 -5.42
CA VAL A 89 -15.34 -24.03 -4.25
C VAL A 89 -14.56 -23.75 -2.93
N ARG A 90 -13.22 -23.72 -2.97
CA ARG A 90 -12.33 -23.46 -1.83
C ARG A 90 -11.15 -22.56 -2.26
N ARG A 91 -10.81 -21.59 -1.41
CA ARG A 91 -9.65 -20.70 -1.59
C ARG A 91 -8.34 -21.50 -1.54
N SER A 92 -7.40 -21.22 -2.44
CA SER A 92 -6.10 -21.91 -2.48
C SER A 92 -5.13 -21.34 -1.43
N PRO A 93 -4.38 -22.17 -0.69
CA PRO A 93 -3.33 -21.69 0.23
C PRO A 93 -2.26 -20.81 -0.44
N LEU A 94 -1.98 -21.02 -1.74
CA LEU A 94 -1.08 -20.16 -2.51
C LEU A 94 -1.66 -18.75 -2.73
N SER A 95 -2.99 -18.62 -2.76
CA SER A 95 -3.63 -17.29 -2.87
C SER A 95 -3.38 -16.44 -1.63
N ASP A 96 -3.36 -17.05 -0.44
CA ASP A 96 -3.07 -16.34 0.81
C ASP A 96 -1.60 -15.89 0.88
N LEU A 97 -0.68 -16.74 0.43
CA LEU A 97 0.74 -16.39 0.33
C LEU A 97 0.97 -15.20 -0.62
N PHE A 98 0.44 -15.28 -1.84
CA PHE A 98 0.63 -14.22 -2.83
C PHE A 98 -0.10 -12.92 -2.46
N GLU A 99 -1.19 -13.00 -1.71
CA GLU A 99 -1.80 -11.79 -1.18
C GLU A 99 -0.86 -11.07 -0.20
N LEU A 100 -0.09 -11.78 0.62
CA LEU A 100 0.91 -11.16 1.49
C LEU A 100 2.08 -10.54 0.69
N GLU A 101 2.55 -11.19 -0.38
CA GLU A 101 3.52 -10.60 -1.31
C GLU A 101 3.00 -9.30 -1.91
N ALA A 102 1.76 -9.34 -2.37
CA ALA A 102 1.07 -8.18 -2.92
C ALA A 102 1.00 -7.00 -1.93
N LEU A 103 0.74 -7.28 -0.64
CA LEU A 103 0.76 -6.25 0.40
C LEU A 103 2.16 -5.70 0.64
N ARG A 104 3.21 -6.54 0.60
CA ARG A 104 4.61 -6.12 0.76
C ARG A 104 5.03 -5.19 -0.37
N ASP A 105 4.74 -5.56 -1.62
CA ASP A 105 5.02 -4.75 -2.80
C ASP A 105 4.33 -3.38 -2.72
N ALA A 106 3.08 -3.33 -2.27
CA ALA A 106 2.35 -2.08 -2.08
C ALA A 106 3.01 -1.16 -1.03
N VAL A 107 3.50 -1.71 0.09
CA VAL A 107 4.22 -0.92 1.10
C VAL A 107 5.60 -0.50 0.59
N ALA A 108 6.30 -1.35 -0.14
CA ALA A 108 7.58 -1.01 -0.76
C ALA A 108 7.45 0.14 -1.76
N ALA A 109 6.42 0.10 -2.63
CA ALA A 109 6.12 1.18 -3.56
C ALA A 109 5.77 2.50 -2.84
N LYS A 110 4.98 2.42 -1.76
CA LYS A 110 4.67 3.57 -0.92
C LYS A 110 5.95 4.16 -0.27
N ARG A 111 6.81 3.31 0.27
CA ARG A 111 8.09 3.71 0.87
C ARG A 111 8.99 4.42 -0.13
N ALA A 112 9.15 3.85 -1.33
CA ALA A 112 9.91 4.48 -2.41
C ALA A 112 9.34 5.86 -2.75
N GLY A 113 8.02 6.01 -2.68
CA GLY A 113 7.36 7.30 -2.84
C GLY A 113 7.79 8.34 -1.80
N TRP A 114 7.84 7.94 -0.53
CA TRP A 114 8.31 8.81 0.56
C TRP A 114 9.78 9.17 0.45
N GLN A 115 10.63 8.22 0.06
CA GLN A 115 12.05 8.48 -0.16
C GLN A 115 12.28 9.47 -1.30
N LEU A 116 11.55 9.34 -2.41
CA LEU A 116 11.67 10.27 -3.51
C LEU A 116 11.19 11.67 -3.13
N LEU A 117 10.05 11.79 -2.43
CA LEU A 117 9.60 13.09 -1.93
C LEU A 117 10.65 13.71 -1.00
N HIS A 118 11.15 12.94 -0.03
CA HIS A 118 12.15 13.42 0.93
C HIS A 118 13.41 13.94 0.25
N ALA A 119 13.92 13.23 -0.75
CA ALA A 119 15.12 13.63 -1.48
C ALA A 119 14.89 14.76 -2.49
N ALA A 120 13.70 14.84 -3.10
CA ALA A 120 13.44 15.81 -4.16
C ALA A 120 12.95 17.16 -3.63
N THR A 121 12.34 17.19 -2.43
CA THR A 121 11.64 18.36 -1.88
C THR A 121 12.36 18.97 -0.67
N GLU A 122 13.69 18.83 -0.57
CA GLU A 122 14.46 19.29 0.60
C GLU A 122 14.28 20.78 0.89
N ASP A 123 14.15 21.61 -0.16
CA ASP A 123 13.96 23.07 -0.05
C ASP A 123 12.49 23.51 -0.12
N ASP A 124 11.54 22.58 -0.26
CA ASP A 124 10.11 22.92 -0.37
C ASP A 124 9.46 22.97 1.03
N VAL A 125 9.32 24.19 1.56
CA VAL A 125 8.73 24.46 2.88
C VAL A 125 7.28 23.99 3.03
N ARG A 126 6.58 23.64 1.93
CA ARG A 126 5.21 23.11 1.97
C ARG A 126 5.18 21.64 2.43
N ILE A 127 6.31 20.95 2.42
CA ILE A 127 6.43 19.53 2.74
C ILE A 127 7.32 19.35 3.96
N ASP A 128 6.75 18.79 5.03
CA ASP A 128 7.48 18.54 6.27
C ASP A 128 8.44 17.35 6.12
N ARG A 129 9.75 17.65 6.19
CA ARG A 129 10.82 16.65 6.10
C ARG A 129 10.75 15.62 7.23
N GLN A 130 10.49 16.04 8.47
CA GLN A 130 10.42 15.10 9.61
C GLN A 130 9.21 14.18 9.48
N GLN A 131 8.10 14.69 8.95
CA GLN A 131 6.94 13.86 8.64
C GLN A 131 7.26 12.78 7.60
N LEU A 132 8.04 13.10 6.55
CA LEU A 132 8.47 12.11 5.56
C LEU A 132 9.42 11.06 6.14
N GLU A 133 10.35 11.44 7.01
CA GLU A 133 11.24 10.50 7.70
C GLU A 133 10.45 9.51 8.57
N GLU A 134 9.44 10.00 9.28
CA GLU A 134 8.53 9.17 10.06
C GLU A 134 7.69 8.23 9.16
N LEU A 135 7.20 8.70 8.01
CA LEU A 135 6.48 7.86 7.04
C LEU A 135 7.36 6.76 6.44
N ILE A 136 8.64 7.03 6.19
CA ILE A 136 9.61 6.02 5.74
C ILE A 136 9.79 4.97 6.84
N ARG A 137 10.04 5.39 8.08
CA ARG A 137 10.20 4.49 9.24
C ARG A 137 8.96 3.63 9.48
N ARG A 138 7.76 4.20 9.37
CA ARG A 138 6.48 3.46 9.43
C ARG A 138 6.38 2.41 8.33
N ALA A 139 6.79 2.74 7.11
CA ALA A 139 6.77 1.79 6.00
C ALA A 139 7.77 0.64 6.20
N ASP A 140 8.95 0.91 6.76
CA ASP A 140 9.93 -0.12 7.13
C ASP A 140 9.39 -1.10 8.19
N ASP A 141 8.76 -0.58 9.25
CA ASP A 141 8.13 -1.40 10.28
C ASP A 141 6.95 -2.24 9.75
N GLN A 142 6.16 -1.68 8.83
CA GLN A 142 5.09 -2.43 8.16
C GLN A 142 5.63 -3.54 7.26
N LEU A 143 6.75 -3.30 6.54
CA LEU A 143 7.42 -4.31 5.72
C LEU A 143 7.92 -5.47 6.58
N GLY A 144 8.57 -5.18 7.73
CA GLY A 144 9.04 -6.22 8.65
C GLY A 144 7.89 -7.08 9.17
N ARG A 145 6.78 -6.47 9.60
CA ARG A 145 5.60 -7.21 10.06
C ARG A 145 4.94 -8.05 8.97
N LEU A 146 4.93 -7.58 7.73
CA LEU A 146 4.43 -8.33 6.58
C LEU A 146 5.37 -9.46 6.16
N GLU A 147 6.68 -9.27 6.27
CA GLU A 147 7.67 -10.32 6.04
C GLU A 147 7.50 -11.46 7.05
N ASP A 148 7.33 -11.15 8.33
CA ASP A 148 7.04 -12.15 9.36
C ASP A 148 5.77 -12.96 9.06
N LEU A 149 4.72 -12.30 8.55
CA LEU A 149 3.49 -12.95 8.09
C LEU A 149 3.75 -13.85 6.90
N HIS A 150 4.44 -13.32 5.89
CA HIS A 150 4.74 -14.00 4.64
C HIS A 150 5.59 -15.26 4.87
N LEU A 151 6.67 -15.16 5.65
CA LEU A 151 7.54 -16.31 5.96
C LEU A 151 6.83 -17.38 6.78
N ARG A 152 5.97 -16.97 7.73
CA ARG A 152 5.15 -17.92 8.50
C ARG A 152 4.18 -18.69 7.60
N VAL A 153 3.42 -17.99 6.76
CA VAL A 153 2.48 -18.63 5.83
C VAL A 153 3.23 -19.48 4.80
N GLY A 154 4.35 -18.98 4.26
CA GLY A 154 5.18 -19.68 3.29
C GLY A 154 5.73 -21.02 3.82
N ARG A 155 6.19 -21.06 5.09
CA ARG A 155 6.64 -22.30 5.73
C ARG A 155 5.52 -23.35 5.82
N THR A 156 4.29 -22.94 6.07
CA THR A 156 3.14 -23.85 6.14
C THR A 156 2.68 -24.31 4.75
N VAL A 157 2.74 -23.44 3.74
CA VAL A 157 2.20 -23.71 2.40
C VAL A 157 3.20 -24.43 1.48
N ILE A 158 4.48 -24.04 1.52
CA ILE A 158 5.56 -24.57 0.66
C ILE A 158 6.40 -25.60 1.41
N GLY A 159 6.61 -25.41 2.72
CA GLY A 159 7.47 -26.29 3.52
C GLY A 159 6.82 -27.59 4.00
N ALA A 160 5.57 -27.84 3.61
CA ALA A 160 4.86 -29.11 3.84
C ALA A 160 5.10 -30.07 2.67
#